data_AF-A0A537KL86-F1
#
_entry.id   AF-A0A537KL86-F1
#
_cell.length_a   1.000
_cell.length_b   1.000
_cell.length_c   1.000
_cell.angle_alpha   90.00
_cell.angle_beta   90.00
_cell.angle_gamma   90.00
#
_symmetry.space_group_name_H-M   'P 1'
#
loop_
_entity.id
_entity.type
_entity.pdbx_description
1 polymer ?
#
loop_
_entity_poly.entity_id
_entity_poly.type
_entity_poly.pdbx_seq_one_letter_code
_entity_poly.pdbx_strand_id
1 'polypeptide(L)'
;MWCWRSWRLAIYAWHCKNIRIKSHSKAKYDERQQIWKSSVAAAKYLTDLYGYFEDWLLVIAAYNSGPAPVLNAIKKSGSRNFWKLQNFLPKETRLHVKRFIATHYYFEGGGSLVTLGKVETEKYLKELADFKAKNDAGNDQDDTNSIAAFSQWIAVANQENTLQLILKK
;
A
#
# COMPACT_ATOMS: atom_id res chain seq x y z
N MET A 1 -12.84 -18.90 -31.28
CA MET A 1 -11.90 -19.78 -30.53
C MET A 1 -10.89 -18.92 -29.79
N TRP A 2 -11.30 -18.28 -28.69
CA TRP A 2 -10.44 -17.67 -27.67
C TRP A 2 -11.12 -17.95 -26.32
N CYS A 3 -10.46 -18.75 -25.48
CA CYS A 3 -11.01 -19.38 -24.29
C CYS A 3 -11.20 -18.36 -23.15
N TRP A 4 -12.35 -17.67 -23.15
CA TRP A 4 -12.81 -16.79 -22.08
C TRP A 4 -13.40 -17.55 -20.87
N ARG A 5 -12.87 -18.73 -20.51
CA ARG A 5 -13.60 -19.65 -19.61
C ARG A 5 -12.83 -20.33 -18.49
N SER A 6 -11.68 -19.83 -18.09
CA SER A 6 -11.04 -20.37 -16.91
C SER A 6 -10.18 -19.30 -16.24
N TRP A 7 -10.42 -19.05 -14.95
CA TRP A 7 -9.55 -18.30 -14.00
C TRP A 7 -9.71 -16.78 -13.80
N ARG A 8 -10.60 -16.04 -14.46
CA ARG A 8 -10.80 -14.61 -14.11
C ARG A 8 -11.58 -14.36 -12.80
N LEU A 9 -12.03 -15.42 -12.11
CA LEU A 9 -12.93 -15.29 -10.95
C LEU A 9 -12.58 -16.19 -9.77
N ALA A 10 -11.56 -17.06 -9.79
CA ALA A 10 -11.43 -18.07 -8.73
C ALA A 10 -11.11 -17.48 -7.34
N ILE A 11 -10.36 -16.37 -7.28
CA ILE A 11 -10.03 -15.73 -5.99
C ILE A 11 -10.93 -14.52 -5.71
N TYR A 12 -11.32 -13.76 -6.74
CA TYR A 12 -12.38 -12.74 -6.61
C TYR A 12 -13.70 -13.35 -6.13
N ALA A 13 -14.05 -14.58 -6.57
CA ALA A 13 -15.22 -15.31 -6.10
C ALA A 13 -15.03 -15.95 -4.72
N TRP A 14 -13.81 -16.12 -4.20
CA TRP A 14 -13.61 -16.66 -2.84
C TRP A 14 -13.78 -15.58 -1.77
N HIS A 15 -13.27 -14.36 -1.98
CA HIS A 15 -13.49 -13.27 -1.04
C HIS A 15 -14.85 -12.57 -1.21
N CYS A 16 -15.47 -12.65 -2.40
CA CYS A 16 -16.89 -12.32 -2.62
C CYS A 16 -17.87 -13.47 -2.29
N LYS A 17 -17.46 -14.59 -1.67
CA LYS A 17 -18.38 -15.72 -1.39
C LYS A 17 -19.51 -15.41 -0.40
N ASN A 18 -19.43 -14.31 0.36
CA ASN A 18 -20.57 -13.82 1.14
C ASN A 18 -21.50 -12.87 0.36
N ILE A 19 -21.17 -12.51 -0.88
CA ILE A 19 -22.12 -11.95 -1.86
C ILE A 19 -22.57 -13.11 -2.75
N ARG A 20 -23.31 -14.03 -2.14
CA ARG A 20 -23.99 -15.11 -2.87
C ARG A 20 -25.21 -14.48 -3.56
N ILE A 21 -25.04 -14.01 -4.79
CA ILE A 21 -26.17 -13.75 -5.68
C ILE A 21 -26.70 -15.14 -6.08
N LYS A 22 -27.62 -15.70 -5.29
CA LYS A 22 -28.44 -16.82 -5.75
C LYS A 22 -29.15 -16.32 -7.00
N SER A 23 -28.84 -16.90 -8.15
CA SER A 23 -29.53 -16.63 -9.41
C SER A 23 -30.95 -17.23 -9.36
N HIS A 24 -31.77 -16.73 -8.47
CA HIS A 24 -33.20 -16.98 -8.42
C HIS A 24 -33.83 -15.63 -8.11
N SER A 25 -34.58 -15.11 -9.09
CA SER A 25 -35.39 -13.88 -9.06
C SER A 25 -34.70 -12.56 -9.48
N LYS A 26 -35.23 -12.05 -10.60
CA LYS A 26 -35.40 -10.63 -11.01
C LYS A 26 -34.24 -9.65 -10.76
N ALA A 27 -33.53 -9.39 -11.85
CA ALA A 27 -32.71 -8.24 -12.22
C ALA A 27 -33.05 -6.85 -11.60
N LYS A 28 -32.74 -6.57 -10.32
CA LYS A 28 -32.84 -5.18 -9.84
C LYS A 28 -31.71 -4.60 -8.97
N TYR A 29 -30.75 -5.35 -8.44
CA TYR A 29 -29.60 -4.75 -7.74
C TYR A 29 -28.34 -5.61 -7.86
N ASP A 30 -27.32 -5.13 -8.60
CA ASP A 30 -26.00 -5.74 -8.65
C ASP A 30 -25.08 -5.09 -7.59
N GLU A 31 -24.68 -5.85 -6.59
CA GLU A 31 -23.82 -5.37 -5.50
C GLU A 31 -22.41 -4.98 -5.98
N ARG A 32 -22.00 -5.41 -7.19
CA ARG A 32 -20.71 -5.01 -7.80
C ARG A 32 -20.65 -3.53 -8.14
N GLN A 33 -21.81 -2.89 -8.30
CA GLN A 33 -21.92 -1.46 -8.60
C GLN A 33 -21.83 -0.59 -7.34
N GLN A 34 -21.91 -1.19 -6.14
CA GLN A 34 -21.74 -0.44 -4.90
C GLN A 34 -20.26 -0.16 -4.65
N ILE A 35 -19.87 1.12 -4.77
CA ILE A 35 -18.46 1.55 -4.66
C ILE A 35 -17.83 1.12 -3.33
N TRP A 36 -18.56 1.22 -2.22
CA TRP A 36 -18.05 0.84 -0.91
C TRP A 36 -17.73 -0.66 -0.82
N LYS A 37 -18.70 -1.51 -1.21
CA LYS A 37 -18.53 -2.97 -1.15
C LYS A 37 -17.45 -3.45 -2.12
N SER A 38 -17.38 -2.88 -3.31
CA SER A 38 -16.39 -3.25 -4.32
C SER A 38 -14.98 -2.80 -3.92
N SER A 39 -14.82 -1.60 -3.35
CA SER A 39 -13.53 -1.13 -2.83
C SER A 39 -13.00 -2.01 -1.69
N VAL A 40 -13.86 -2.38 -0.73
CA VAL A 40 -13.47 -3.26 0.39
C VAL A 40 -13.07 -4.64 -0.13
N ALA A 41 -13.82 -5.21 -1.07
CA ALA A 41 -13.49 -6.51 -1.67
C ALA A 41 -12.17 -6.44 -2.47
N ALA A 42 -11.94 -5.35 -3.21
CA ALA A 42 -10.71 -5.14 -3.98
C ALA A 42 -9.49 -5.01 -3.05
N ALA A 43 -9.60 -4.25 -1.97
CA ALA A 43 -8.52 -4.11 -0.98
C ALA A 43 -8.13 -5.46 -0.36
N LYS A 44 -9.13 -6.24 0.08
CA LYS A 44 -8.89 -7.60 0.62
C LYS A 44 -8.18 -8.50 -0.38
N TYR A 45 -8.60 -8.46 -1.64
CA TYR A 45 -7.97 -9.26 -2.69
C TYR A 45 -6.51 -8.86 -2.94
N LEU A 46 -6.19 -7.56 -2.92
CA LEU A 46 -4.81 -7.10 -3.04
C LEU A 46 -3.95 -7.51 -1.83
N THR A 47 -4.51 -7.49 -0.62
CA THR A 47 -3.85 -8.00 0.59
C THR A 47 -3.57 -9.50 0.50
N ASP A 48 -4.54 -10.29 0.05
CA ASP A 48 -4.37 -11.74 -0.14
C ASP A 48 -3.26 -12.04 -1.16
N LEU A 49 -3.24 -11.31 -2.29
CA LEU A 49 -2.18 -11.45 -3.29
C LEU A 49 -0.81 -11.06 -2.74
N TYR A 50 -0.75 -10.00 -1.93
CA TYR A 50 0.49 -9.57 -1.30
C TYR A 50 1.04 -10.63 -0.34
N GLY A 51 0.17 -11.29 0.44
CA GLY A 51 0.57 -12.42 1.29
C GLY A 51 1.16 -13.61 0.51
N TYR A 52 0.81 -13.79 -0.76
CA TYR A 52 1.36 -14.86 -1.61
C TYR A 52 2.68 -14.48 -2.31
N PHE A 53 2.74 -13.26 -2.85
CA PHE A 53 3.85 -12.86 -3.72
C PHE A 53 4.95 -12.07 -2.98
N GLU A 54 4.59 -11.34 -1.92
CA GLU A 54 5.45 -10.45 -1.14
C GLU A 54 6.16 -9.35 -1.95
N ASP A 55 5.65 -9.04 -3.14
CA ASP A 55 6.19 -8.02 -4.04
C ASP A 55 5.03 -7.33 -4.75
N TRP A 56 4.91 -6.02 -4.59
CA TRP A 56 3.83 -5.22 -5.18
C TRP A 56 3.79 -5.29 -6.70
N LEU A 57 4.94 -5.39 -7.38
CA LEU A 57 4.99 -5.52 -8.84
C LEU A 57 4.40 -6.86 -9.31
N LEU A 58 4.63 -7.93 -8.56
CA LEU A 58 4.02 -9.23 -8.81
C LEU A 58 2.52 -9.24 -8.47
N VAL A 59 2.11 -8.55 -7.41
CA VAL A 59 0.70 -8.38 -7.04
C VAL A 59 -0.07 -7.69 -8.14
N ILE A 60 0.45 -6.59 -8.71
CA ILE A 60 -0.19 -5.86 -9.81
C ILE A 60 -0.26 -6.72 -11.07
N ALA A 61 0.79 -7.51 -11.36
CA ALA A 61 0.77 -8.46 -12.47
C ALA A 61 -0.30 -9.55 -12.28
N ALA A 62 -0.43 -10.09 -11.06
CA ALA A 62 -1.40 -11.12 -10.70
C ALA A 62 -2.84 -10.56 -10.63
N TYR A 63 -3.00 -9.30 -10.29
CA TYR A 63 -4.29 -8.61 -10.32
C TYR A 63 -4.85 -8.55 -11.75
N ASN A 64 -3.99 -8.29 -12.74
CA ASN A 64 -4.38 -8.23 -14.16
C ASN A 64 -4.58 -9.62 -14.80
N SER A 65 -3.62 -10.54 -14.60
CA SER A 65 -3.58 -11.83 -15.31
C SER A 65 -4.09 -13.02 -14.50
N GLY A 66 -4.34 -12.82 -13.21
CA GLY A 66 -4.50 -13.90 -12.23
C GLY A 66 -3.14 -14.39 -11.69
N PRO A 67 -3.14 -15.14 -10.58
CA PRO A 67 -1.90 -15.62 -9.97
C PRO A 67 -1.24 -16.77 -10.76
N ALA A 68 -2.01 -17.57 -11.50
CA ALA A 68 -1.48 -18.77 -12.19
C ALA A 68 -0.44 -18.43 -13.29
N PRO A 69 -0.67 -17.45 -14.19
CA PRO A 69 0.34 -17.02 -15.15
C PRO A 69 1.62 -16.48 -14.49
N VAL A 70 1.49 -15.76 -13.37
CA VAL A 70 2.62 -15.21 -12.62
C VAL A 70 3.43 -16.33 -11.96
N LEU A 71 2.78 -17.31 -11.33
CA LEU A 71 3.46 -18.49 -10.76
C LEU A 71 4.18 -19.31 -11.85
N ASN A 72 3.56 -19.48 -13.01
CA ASN A 72 4.21 -20.15 -14.14
C ASN A 72 5.42 -19.38 -14.64
N ALA A 73 5.36 -18.05 -14.68
CA ALA A 73 6.51 -17.22 -15.03
C ALA A 73 7.64 -17.35 -14.00
N ILE A 74 7.33 -17.42 -12.69
CA ILE A 74 8.31 -17.64 -11.60
C ILE A 74 8.99 -18.99 -11.75
N LYS A 75 8.22 -20.04 -12.04
CA LYS A 75 8.77 -21.39 -12.26
C LYS A 75 9.72 -21.42 -13.47
N LYS A 76 9.40 -20.68 -14.54
CA LYS A 76 10.23 -20.63 -15.76
C LYS A 76 11.47 -19.75 -15.62
N SER A 77 11.37 -18.63 -14.90
CA SER A 77 12.46 -17.68 -14.74
C SER A 77 13.43 -18.05 -13.61
N GLY A 78 12.98 -18.88 -12.66
CA GLY A 78 13.74 -19.19 -11.44
C GLY A 78 13.91 -17.99 -10.50
N SER A 79 13.19 -16.88 -10.72
CA SER A 79 13.32 -15.65 -9.94
C SER A 79 11.97 -15.03 -9.63
N ARG A 80 11.90 -14.30 -8.51
CA ARG A 80 10.72 -13.53 -8.08
C ARG A 80 10.79 -12.05 -8.47
N ASN A 81 11.87 -11.60 -9.11
CA ASN A 81 12.00 -10.21 -9.56
C ASN A 81 11.23 -9.94 -10.85
N PHE A 82 10.22 -9.06 -10.81
CA PHE A 82 9.37 -8.73 -11.97
C PHE A 82 10.15 -8.47 -13.26
N TRP A 83 11.26 -7.73 -13.20
CA TRP A 83 12.09 -7.39 -14.35
C TRP A 83 12.72 -8.59 -15.06
N LYS A 84 13.03 -9.67 -14.32
CA LYS A 84 13.52 -10.93 -14.87
C LYS A 84 12.36 -11.79 -15.41
N LEU A 85 11.21 -11.71 -14.76
CA LEU A 85 9.97 -12.42 -15.11
C LEU A 85 9.25 -11.87 -16.34
N GLN A 86 9.43 -10.58 -16.64
CA GLN A 86 8.60 -9.87 -17.60
C GLN A 86 8.53 -10.60 -18.96
N ASN A 87 9.64 -11.22 -19.39
CA ASN A 87 9.76 -11.92 -20.67
C ASN A 87 8.87 -13.16 -20.78
N PHE A 88 8.52 -13.77 -19.65
CA PHE A 88 7.66 -14.96 -19.58
C PHE A 88 6.18 -14.63 -19.37
N LEU A 89 5.86 -13.36 -19.10
CA LEU A 89 4.49 -12.88 -18.92
C LEU A 89 3.85 -12.44 -20.25
N PRO A 90 2.51 -12.53 -20.38
CA PRO A 90 1.77 -11.97 -21.50
C PRO A 90 2.07 -10.48 -21.70
N LYS A 91 2.03 -10.03 -22.97
CA LYS A 91 2.31 -8.64 -23.35
C LYS A 91 1.40 -7.66 -22.62
N GLU A 92 0.11 -7.98 -22.50
CA GLU A 92 -0.88 -7.16 -21.78
C GLU A 92 -0.47 -6.92 -20.33
N THR A 93 -0.11 -7.97 -19.61
CA THR A 93 0.26 -7.92 -18.19
C THR A 93 1.57 -7.15 -17.97
N ARG A 94 2.56 -7.37 -18.83
CA ARG A 94 3.83 -6.61 -18.79
C ARG A 94 3.58 -5.11 -18.99
N LEU A 95 2.73 -4.76 -19.95
CA LEU A 95 2.38 -3.37 -20.21
C LEU A 95 1.54 -2.78 -19.08
N HIS A 96 0.66 -3.56 -18.45
CA HIS A 96 -0.14 -3.09 -17.33
C HIS A 96 0.73 -2.63 -16.15
N VAL A 97 1.71 -3.44 -15.76
CA VAL A 97 2.66 -3.07 -14.69
C VAL A 97 3.50 -1.85 -15.08
N LYS A 98 4.00 -1.80 -16.33
CA LYS A 98 4.79 -0.63 -16.79
C LYS A 98 3.99 0.67 -16.83
N ARG A 99 2.72 0.60 -17.24
CA ARG A 99 1.80 1.75 -17.21
C ARG A 99 1.54 2.20 -15.78
N PHE A 100 1.32 1.27 -14.86
CA PHE A 100 1.17 1.59 -13.44
C PHE A 100 2.39 2.34 -12.91
N ILE A 101 3.61 1.83 -13.14
CA ILE A 101 4.86 2.49 -12.72
C ILE A 101 4.96 3.89 -13.33
N ALA A 102 4.68 4.05 -14.62
CA ALA A 102 4.77 5.35 -15.30
C ALA A 102 3.77 6.37 -14.76
N THR A 103 2.51 5.96 -14.55
CA THR A 103 1.47 6.81 -13.96
C THR A 103 1.83 7.21 -12.54
N HIS A 104 2.31 6.25 -11.76
CA HIS A 104 2.73 6.46 -10.38
C HIS A 104 3.89 7.46 -10.29
N TYR A 105 4.91 7.27 -11.13
CA TYR A 105 6.05 8.17 -11.24
C TYR A 105 5.65 9.60 -11.64
N TYR A 106 4.69 9.73 -12.56
CA TYR A 106 4.18 11.04 -12.99
C TYR A 106 3.53 11.82 -11.84
N PHE A 107 2.77 11.15 -10.97
CA PHE A 107 2.05 11.81 -9.88
C PHE A 107 2.95 12.19 -8.69
N GLU A 108 3.98 11.40 -8.39
CA GLU A 108 4.83 11.65 -7.22
C GLU A 108 6.14 12.38 -7.55
N GLY A 109 6.49 12.53 -8.83
CA GLY A 109 7.67 13.26 -9.29
C GLY A 109 9.02 12.63 -8.95
N GLY A 110 9.08 11.57 -8.13
CA GLY A 110 10.32 10.98 -7.62
C GLY A 110 10.37 9.46 -7.49
N GLY A 111 9.33 8.73 -7.89
CA GLY A 111 9.19 7.30 -7.60
C GLY A 111 8.88 7.03 -6.13
N SER A 112 8.38 5.84 -5.82
CA SER A 112 7.91 5.49 -4.48
C SER A 112 8.08 4.02 -4.16
N LEU A 113 7.93 3.72 -2.87
CA LEU A 113 8.00 2.40 -2.25
C LEU A 113 7.28 1.31 -3.05
N VAL A 114 6.14 1.64 -3.67
CA VAL A 114 5.34 0.68 -4.47
C VAL A 114 5.95 0.32 -5.83
N THR A 115 6.99 1.03 -6.26
CA THR A 115 7.72 0.76 -7.52
C THR A 115 9.08 0.09 -7.32
N LEU A 116 9.55 0.01 -6.07
CA LEU A 116 10.82 -0.63 -5.71
C LEU A 116 10.66 -2.16 -5.61
N GLY A 117 11.70 -2.89 -6.01
CA GLY A 117 11.77 -4.33 -5.80
C GLY A 117 12.02 -4.67 -4.33
N LYS A 118 11.73 -5.91 -3.91
CA LYS A 118 11.91 -6.36 -2.51
C LYS A 118 13.29 -6.00 -1.91
N VAL A 119 14.36 -6.23 -2.68
CA VAL A 119 15.75 -5.93 -2.28
C VAL A 119 16.00 -4.43 -2.07
N GLU A 120 15.43 -3.59 -2.93
CA GLU A 120 15.57 -2.13 -2.85
C GLU A 120 14.78 -1.59 -1.66
N THR A 121 13.58 -2.12 -1.43
CA THR A 121 12.74 -1.78 -0.29
C THR A 121 13.41 -2.13 1.04
N GLU A 122 14.02 -3.31 1.14
CA GLU A 122 14.76 -3.73 2.35
C GLU A 122 15.93 -2.78 2.66
N LYS A 123 16.64 -2.33 1.63
CA LYS A 123 17.73 -1.35 1.80
C LYS A 123 17.21 0.00 2.31
N TYR A 124 16.13 0.51 1.72
CA TYR A 124 15.50 1.76 2.14
C TYR A 124 14.98 1.69 3.58
N LEU A 125 14.34 0.57 3.96
CA LEU A 125 13.88 0.34 5.32
C LEU A 125 15.03 0.32 6.33
N LYS A 126 16.18 -0.26 5.96
CA LYS A 126 17.38 -0.24 6.79
C LYS A 126 17.93 1.17 6.96
N GLU A 127 18.04 1.93 5.86
CA GLU A 127 18.49 3.33 5.90
C GLU A 127 17.56 4.20 6.77
N LEU A 128 16.24 3.99 6.69
CA LEU A 128 15.26 4.66 7.55
C LEU A 128 15.42 4.27 9.03
N ALA A 129 15.63 2.99 9.32
CA ALA A 129 15.85 2.52 10.68
C ALA A 129 17.12 3.13 11.29
N ASP A 130 18.20 3.20 10.51
CA ASP A 130 19.46 3.83 10.91
C ASP A 130 19.30 5.33 11.15
N PHE A 131 18.52 6.01 10.29
CA PHE A 131 18.19 7.44 10.47
C PHE A 131 17.36 7.67 11.74
N LYS A 132 16.33 6.86 11.95
CA LYS A 132 15.48 6.93 13.14
C LYS A 132 16.29 6.70 14.42
N ALA A 133 17.14 5.67 14.44
CA ALA A 133 18.00 5.38 15.58
C ALA A 133 18.94 6.55 15.93
N LYS A 134 19.44 7.30 14.93
CA LYS A 134 20.25 8.50 15.15
C LYS A 134 19.46 9.67 15.74
N ASN A 135 18.20 9.84 15.36
CA ASN A 135 17.35 10.92 15.87
C ASN A 135 16.79 10.60 17.27
N ASP A 136 16.40 9.35 17.50
CA ASP A 136 15.91 8.90 18.80
C ASP A 136 17.02 9.00 19.86
N ALA A 137 18.28 8.72 19.50
CA ALA A 137 19.44 8.91 20.38
C ALA A 137 19.77 10.39 20.70
N GLY A 138 19.18 11.35 19.98
CA GLY A 138 19.42 12.78 20.16
C GLY A 138 18.34 13.52 20.96
N ASN A 139 17.18 12.89 21.22
CA ASN A 139 15.99 13.60 21.71
C ASN A 139 15.70 13.44 23.22
N ASP A 140 16.51 12.69 23.97
CA ASP A 140 16.21 12.40 25.37
C ASP A 140 16.74 13.46 26.39
N GLN A 141 17.52 14.46 25.97
CA GLN A 141 18.18 15.40 26.90
C GLN A 141 17.68 16.87 26.85
N ASP A 142 17.04 17.33 25.75
CA ASP A 142 16.68 18.75 25.56
C ASP A 142 15.19 19.09 25.83
N ASP A 143 14.29 18.11 25.76
CA ASP A 143 12.84 18.34 25.93
C ASP A 143 12.43 18.52 27.41
N THR A 144 13.16 17.90 28.33
CA THR A 144 12.85 17.99 29.78
C THR A 144 13.21 19.36 30.36
N ASN A 145 14.29 19.98 29.88
CA ASN A 145 14.75 21.31 30.33
C ASN A 145 13.84 22.44 29.82
N SER A 146 13.29 22.32 28.61
CA SER A 146 12.38 23.31 28.02
C SER A 146 10.97 23.24 28.62
N ILE A 147 10.45 22.04 28.89
CA ILE A 147 9.15 21.86 29.59
C ILE A 147 9.24 22.32 31.05
N ALA A 148 10.35 22.05 31.74
CA ALA A 148 10.57 22.53 33.11
C ALA A 148 10.60 24.08 33.16
N ALA A 149 11.27 24.73 32.21
CA ALA A 149 11.32 26.18 32.11
C ALA A 149 9.93 26.82 31.85
N PHE A 150 9.10 26.21 31.01
CA PHE A 150 7.73 26.71 30.75
C PHE A 150 6.77 26.49 31.94
N SER A 151 6.96 25.41 32.72
CA SER A 151 6.12 25.13 33.90
C SER A 151 6.28 26.13 35.05
N GLN A 152 7.35 26.94 35.02
CA GLN A 152 7.66 27.97 36.02
C GLN A 152 6.99 29.31 35.75
N TRP A 153 6.30 29.50 34.62
CA TRP A 153 5.59 30.73 34.30
C TRP A 153 4.07 30.51 34.36
N ILE A 154 3.32 31.43 35.00
CA ILE A 154 1.86 31.49 34.92
C ILE A 154 1.47 32.69 34.05
N ALA A 155 0.53 32.48 33.12
CA ALA A 155 -0.15 33.57 32.43
C ALA A 155 -1.28 34.12 33.30
N VAL A 156 -1.18 35.38 33.71
CA VAL A 156 -2.22 36.08 34.47
C VAL A 156 -2.81 37.16 33.58
N ALA A 157 -4.15 37.18 33.45
CA ALA A 157 -4.87 38.19 32.70
C ALA A 157 -5.04 39.45 33.57
N ASN A 158 -4.64 40.61 33.05
CA ASN A 158 -4.84 41.90 33.74
C ASN A 158 -6.18 42.56 33.31
N GLN A 159 -6.64 43.58 34.05
CA GLN A 159 -7.95 44.23 33.87
C GLN A 159 -8.18 44.84 32.48
N GLU A 160 -7.12 45.04 31.69
CA GLU A 160 -7.19 45.49 30.28
C GLU A 160 -7.23 44.33 29.27
N ASN A 161 -7.42 43.09 29.73
CA ASN A 161 -7.53 41.88 28.92
C ASN A 161 -6.27 41.54 28.09
N THR A 162 -5.09 41.91 28.60
CA THR A 162 -3.78 41.52 28.05
C THR A 162 -3.16 40.43 28.93
N LEU A 163 -2.53 39.42 28.30
CA LEU A 163 -1.87 38.32 29.01
C LEU A 163 -0.42 38.69 29.32
N GLN A 164 -0.04 38.69 30.60
CA GLN A 164 1.35 38.84 31.03
C GLN A 164 1.85 37.53 31.66
N LEU A 165 3.05 37.08 31.27
CA LEU A 165 3.72 35.90 31.82
C LEU A 165 4.57 36.31 33.03
N ILE A 166 4.32 35.70 34.20
CA ILE A 166 5.04 35.97 35.44
C ILE A 166 5.68 34.67 35.97
N LEU A 167 6.96 34.75 36.41
CA LEU A 167 7.66 33.65 37.08
C LEU A 167 7.01 33.32 38.42
N LYS A 168 6.65 32.05 38.66
CA LYS A 168 6.35 31.55 40.01
C LYS A 168 7.64 31.65 40.83
N LYS A 169 7.63 32.49 41.87
CA LYS A 169 8.67 32.48 42.91
C LYS A 169 8.54 31.25 43.81
#